data_AF-A0A349WZ05-F1
#
_entry.id   AF-A0A349WZ05-F1
#
_cell.length_a   1.000
_cell.length_b   1.000
_cell.length_c   1.000
_cell.angle_alpha   90.00
_cell.angle_beta   90.00
_cell.angle_gamma   90.00
#
_symmetry.space_group_name_H-M   'P 1'
#
loop_
_entity.id
_entity.type
_entity.pdbx_description
1 polymer ?
#
loop_
_entity_poly.entity_id
_entity_poly.type
_entity_poly.pdbx_seq_one_letter_code
_entity_poly.pdbx_strand_id
1 'polypeptide(L)'
;MLEDFMSRNEVLGVALFILAVLGLTWIFQGNDFFLYKAFAPKYEQVRRETFEESKSYNQGMIQELQNMQFQYEQADPEHKSALASIILHRAADYPLEKMPVDLRSFIEKLKDERSKAR
;
A
#
# COMPACT_ATOMS: atom_id res chain seq x y z
N MET A 1 54.70 44.07 -2.75
CA MET A 1 55.39 43.40 -3.87
C MET A 1 55.06 41.92 -3.76
N LEU A 2 53.82 41.56 -4.11
CA LEU A 2 53.20 40.24 -3.87
C LEU A 2 52.55 39.75 -5.17
N GLU A 3 53.25 39.98 -6.28
CA GLU A 3 52.82 39.55 -7.60
C GLU A 3 54.07 39.06 -8.30
N ASP A 4 54.28 37.74 -8.25
CA ASP A 4 54.35 36.88 -9.42
C ASP A 4 55.11 35.58 -9.09
N PHE A 5 54.85 34.52 -9.86
CA PHE A 5 55.44 33.18 -9.81
C PHE A 5 54.75 32.14 -8.91
N MET A 6 53.46 31.92 -9.12
CA MET A 6 53.11 30.54 -9.46
C MET A 6 53.60 30.29 -10.89
N SER A 7 54.39 29.26 -11.11
CA SER A 7 54.78 28.91 -12.47
C SER A 7 53.52 28.57 -13.28
N ARG A 8 53.52 28.83 -14.59
CA ARG A 8 52.38 28.52 -15.48
C ARG A 8 51.86 27.09 -15.29
N ASN A 9 52.74 26.15 -14.93
CA ASN A 9 52.41 24.75 -14.69
C ASN A 9 51.69 24.52 -13.34
N GLU A 10 51.99 25.31 -12.31
CA GLU A 10 51.29 25.25 -11.02
C GLU A 10 49.90 25.85 -11.11
N VAL A 11 49.74 26.97 -11.82
CA VAL A 11 48.42 27.56 -12.10
C VAL A 11 47.54 26.58 -12.89
N LEU A 12 48.12 25.92 -13.91
CA LEU A 12 47.43 24.88 -14.67
C LEU A 12 47.07 23.67 -13.80
N GLY A 13 47.96 23.25 -12.89
CA GLY A 13 47.72 22.15 -11.96
C GLY A 13 46.57 22.44 -11.00
N VAL A 14 46.54 23.64 -10.41
CA VAL A 14 45.46 24.08 -9.51
C VAL A 14 44.14 24.20 -10.28
N ALA A 15 44.16 24.76 -11.49
CA ALA A 15 42.96 24.86 -12.33
C ALA A 15 42.39 23.48 -12.70
N LEU A 16 43.24 22.52 -13.05
CA LEU A 16 42.83 21.13 -13.32
C LEU A 16 42.28 20.43 -12.09
N PHE A 17 42.88 20.65 -10.92
CA PHE A 17 42.40 20.09 -9.66
C PHE A 17 41.00 20.63 -9.31
N ILE A 18 40.77 21.94 -9.45
CA ILE A 18 39.46 22.55 -9.21
C ILE A 18 38.41 22.00 -10.19
N LEU A 19 38.75 21.90 -11.48
CA LEU A 19 37.87 21.30 -12.49
C LEU A 19 37.52 19.85 -12.17
N ALA A 20 38.49 19.06 -11.69
CA ALA A 20 38.25 17.67 -11.30
C ALA A 20 37.30 17.57 -10.10
N VAL A 21 37.47 18.40 -9.07
CA VAL A 21 36.59 18.42 -7.89
C VAL A 21 35.17 18.85 -8.26
N LEU A 22 35.02 19.89 -9.11
CA LEU A 22 33.72 20.33 -9.60
C LEU A 22 33.05 19.26 -10.48
N GLY A 23 33.80 18.60 -11.35
CA GLY A 23 33.30 17.50 -12.18
C GLY A 23 32.84 16.30 -11.35
N LEU A 24 33.62 15.91 -10.33
CA LEU A 24 33.22 14.86 -9.38
C LEU A 24 31.95 15.24 -8.62
N THR A 25 31.88 16.46 -8.08
CA THR A 25 30.70 16.94 -7.36
C THR A 25 29.45 16.90 -8.24
N TRP A 26 29.56 17.30 -9.51
CA TRP A 26 28.48 17.25 -10.48
C TRP A 26 28.03 15.82 -10.80
N ILE A 27 28.97 14.87 -10.92
CA ILE A 27 28.65 13.45 -11.13
C ILE A 27 27.91 12.88 -9.91
N PHE A 28 28.38 13.15 -8.70
CA PHE A 28 27.74 12.64 -7.49
C PHE A 28 26.35 13.25 -7.26
N GLN A 29 26.18 14.57 -7.40
CA GLN A 29 24.86 15.21 -7.25
C GLN A 29 23.90 14.92 -8.41
N GLY A 30 24.39 14.88 -9.65
CA GLY A 30 23.57 14.60 -10.82
C GLY A 30 23.03 13.18 -10.85
N ASN A 31 23.82 12.21 -10.38
CA ASN A 31 23.40 10.81 -10.28
C ASN A 31 22.29 10.64 -9.23
N ASP A 32 22.41 11.28 -8.08
CA ASP A 32 21.41 11.16 -6.99
C ASP A 32 20.05 11.75 -7.40
N PHE A 33 20.05 12.89 -8.11
CA PHE A 33 18.82 13.50 -8.65
C PHE A 33 18.18 12.64 -9.76
N PHE A 34 18.98 12.02 -10.63
CA PHE A 34 18.46 11.14 -11.69
C PHE A 34 17.90 9.83 -11.11
N LEU A 35 18.58 9.24 -10.14
CA LEU A 35 18.09 8.06 -9.41
C LEU A 35 16.78 8.40 -8.69
N TYR A 36 16.75 9.49 -7.93
CA TYR A 36 15.52 9.92 -7.26
C TYR A 36 14.37 10.12 -8.25
N LYS A 37 14.58 10.79 -9.39
CA LYS A 37 13.53 11.00 -10.39
C LYS A 37 13.05 9.71 -11.07
N ALA A 38 13.93 8.73 -11.24
CA ALA A 38 13.57 7.43 -11.82
C ALA A 38 12.83 6.51 -10.82
N PHE A 39 13.15 6.59 -9.53
CA PHE A 39 12.57 5.74 -8.49
C PHE A 39 11.38 6.40 -7.75
N ALA A 40 11.30 7.73 -7.69
CA ALA A 40 10.16 8.47 -7.14
C ALA A 40 8.79 8.04 -7.68
N PRO A 41 8.58 7.84 -8.99
CA PRO A 41 7.28 7.38 -9.49
C PRO A 41 6.92 5.98 -8.99
N LYS A 42 7.92 5.11 -8.75
CA LYS A 42 7.68 3.75 -8.25
C LYS A 42 7.20 3.75 -6.80
N TYR A 43 7.72 4.66 -5.96
CA TYR A 43 7.28 4.75 -4.56
C TYR A 43 5.86 5.28 -4.42
N GLU A 44 5.47 6.28 -5.21
CA GLU A 44 4.09 6.80 -5.18
C GLU A 44 3.08 5.82 -5.80
N GLN A 45 3.48 5.08 -6.84
CA GLN A 45 2.66 4.01 -7.42
C GLN A 45 2.41 2.88 -6.42
N VAL A 46 3.46 2.34 -5.77
CA VAL A 46 3.31 1.28 -4.76
C VAL A 46 2.42 1.75 -3.61
N ARG A 47 2.61 2.99 -3.14
CA ARG A 47 1.74 3.58 -2.12
C ARG A 47 0.28 3.60 -2.57
N ARG A 48 -0.01 4.10 -3.77
CA ARG A 48 -1.36 4.09 -4.34
C ARG A 48 -1.92 2.68 -4.48
N GLU A 49 -1.15 1.75 -5.04
CA GLU A 49 -1.54 0.36 -5.24
C GLU A 49 -1.88 -0.31 -3.91
N THR A 50 -1.08 -0.13 -2.86
CA THR A 50 -1.39 -0.68 -1.52
C THR A 50 -2.66 -0.06 -0.93
N PHE A 51 -2.90 1.24 -1.15
CA PHE A 51 -4.15 1.90 -0.74
C PHE A 51 -5.36 1.41 -1.54
N GLU A 52 -5.22 1.27 -2.85
CA GLU A 52 -6.26 0.80 -3.76
C GLU A 52 -6.57 -0.68 -3.55
N GLU A 53 -5.56 -1.51 -3.29
CA GLU A 53 -5.68 -2.91 -2.90
C GLU A 53 -6.42 -3.01 -1.56
N SER A 54 -6.02 -2.22 -0.56
CA SER A 54 -6.72 -2.19 0.73
C SER A 54 -8.19 -1.77 0.59
N LYS A 55 -8.48 -0.77 -0.26
CA LYS A 55 -9.85 -0.28 -0.49
C LYS A 55 -10.68 -1.29 -1.29
N SER A 56 -10.13 -1.82 -2.38
CA SER A 56 -10.77 -2.82 -3.23
C SER A 56 -11.00 -4.12 -2.50
N TYR A 57 -10.05 -4.55 -1.65
CA TYR A 57 -10.21 -5.66 -0.73
C TYR A 57 -11.39 -5.44 0.24
N ASN A 58 -11.45 -4.27 0.91
CA ASN A 58 -12.55 -3.98 1.83
C ASN A 58 -13.89 -3.96 1.12
N GLN A 59 -13.96 -3.31 -0.05
CA GLN A 59 -15.18 -3.23 -0.84
C GLN A 59 -15.61 -4.61 -1.37
N GLY A 60 -14.65 -5.41 -1.85
CA GLY A 60 -14.88 -6.78 -2.28
C GLY A 60 -15.40 -7.66 -1.15
N MET A 61 -14.84 -7.54 0.06
CA MET A 61 -15.36 -8.25 1.24
C MET A 61 -16.76 -7.86 1.63
N ILE A 62 -17.07 -6.57 1.64
CA ILE A 62 -18.42 -6.12 1.94
C ILE A 62 -19.39 -6.67 0.90
N GLN A 63 -19.05 -6.58 -0.38
CA GLN A 63 -19.92 -7.05 -1.47
C GLN A 63 -20.12 -8.57 -1.41
N GLU A 64 -19.06 -9.33 -1.12
CA GLU A 64 -19.18 -10.78 -0.98
C GLU A 64 -20.05 -11.18 0.22
N LEU A 65 -19.85 -10.55 1.38
CA LEU A 65 -20.67 -10.79 2.57
C LEU A 65 -22.15 -10.43 2.31
N GLN A 66 -22.42 -9.32 1.60
CA GLN A 66 -23.77 -8.95 1.18
C GLN A 66 -24.38 -9.98 0.23
N ASN A 67 -23.63 -10.44 -0.77
CA ASN A 67 -24.10 -11.47 -1.69
C ASN A 67 -24.43 -12.77 -0.95
N MET A 68 -23.59 -13.18 0.00
CA MET A 68 -23.86 -14.36 0.82
C MET A 68 -25.06 -14.16 1.76
N GLN A 69 -25.27 -12.94 2.29
CA GLN A 69 -26.49 -12.62 3.03
C GLN A 69 -27.74 -12.82 2.14
N PHE A 70 -27.73 -12.29 0.92
CA PHE A 70 -28.85 -12.48 -0.01
C PHE A 70 -29.08 -13.95 -0.35
N GLN A 71 -28.01 -14.74 -0.48
CA GLN A 71 -28.11 -16.19 -0.65
C GLN A 71 -28.68 -16.87 0.59
N TYR A 72 -28.31 -16.45 1.81
CA TYR A 72 -28.85 -17.00 3.05
C TYR A 72 -30.36 -16.73 3.19
N GLU A 73 -30.79 -15.54 2.80
CA GLU A 73 -32.20 -15.16 2.84
C GLU A 73 -33.04 -16.01 1.88
N GLN A 74 -32.52 -16.25 0.67
CA GLN A 74 -33.18 -17.03 -0.40
C GLN A 74 -33.03 -18.55 -0.28
N ALA A 75 -32.04 -19.05 0.47
CA ALA A 75 -31.76 -20.47 0.57
C ALA A 75 -32.86 -21.25 1.29
N ASP A 76 -33.00 -22.53 0.96
CA ASP A 76 -33.85 -23.46 1.70
C ASP A 76 -33.34 -23.69 3.13
N PRO A 77 -34.21 -23.99 4.10
CA PRO A 77 -33.83 -24.19 5.51
C PRO A 77 -32.70 -25.20 5.71
N GLU A 78 -32.64 -26.23 4.86
CA GLU A 78 -31.61 -27.27 4.89
C GLU A 78 -30.21 -26.73 4.53
N HIS A 79 -30.14 -25.72 3.67
CA HIS A 79 -28.88 -25.11 3.21
C HIS A 79 -28.47 -23.90 4.06
N LYS A 80 -29.40 -23.27 4.77
CA LYS A 80 -29.12 -22.11 5.62
C LYS A 80 -28.06 -22.38 6.68
N SER A 81 -28.08 -23.54 7.35
CA SER A 81 -27.13 -23.85 8.42
C SER A 81 -25.67 -23.93 7.91
N ALA A 82 -25.48 -24.54 6.75
CA ALA A 82 -24.17 -24.62 6.09
C ALA A 82 -23.72 -23.22 5.63
N LEU A 83 -24.61 -22.45 5.01
CA LEU A 83 -24.30 -21.11 4.54
C LEU A 83 -23.95 -20.16 5.71
N ALA A 84 -24.69 -20.23 6.82
CA ALA A 84 -24.39 -19.46 8.04
C ALA A 84 -22.99 -19.79 8.57
N SER A 85 -22.58 -21.06 8.53
CA SER A 85 -21.24 -21.47 8.98
C SER A 85 -20.13 -20.87 8.09
N ILE A 86 -20.35 -20.85 6.77
CA ILE A 86 -19.41 -20.26 5.80
C ILE A 86 -19.33 -18.73 6.00
N ILE A 87 -20.48 -18.07 6.13
CA ILE A 87 -20.58 -16.62 6.34
C ILE A 87 -19.84 -16.22 7.63
N LEU A 88 -20.11 -16.93 8.74
CA LEU A 88 -19.47 -16.65 10.02
C LEU A 88 -17.96 -16.90 9.99
N HIS A 89 -17.50 -17.93 9.26
CA HIS A 89 -16.08 -18.19 9.09
C HIS A 89 -15.41 -17.05 8.32
N ARG A 90 -16.00 -16.63 7.20
CA ARG A 90 -15.44 -15.55 6.36
C ARG A 90 -15.48 -14.19 7.06
N ALA A 91 -16.53 -13.92 7.82
CA ALA A 91 -16.64 -12.70 8.61
C ALA A 91 -15.66 -12.65 9.81
N ALA A 92 -15.09 -13.79 10.23
CA ALA A 92 -14.12 -13.81 11.33
C ALA A 92 -12.77 -13.18 10.96
N ASP A 93 -12.38 -13.24 9.68
CA ASP A 93 -11.12 -12.69 9.18
C ASP A 93 -11.23 -11.18 8.83
N TYR A 94 -12.44 -10.60 8.89
CA TYR A 94 -12.70 -9.22 8.53
C TYR A 94 -12.93 -8.32 9.76
N PRO A 95 -12.25 -7.17 9.87
CA PRO A 95 -12.40 -6.27 11.02
C PRO A 95 -13.81 -5.66 11.11
N LEU A 96 -14.39 -5.71 12.31
CA LEU A 96 -15.74 -5.22 12.62
C LEU A 96 -15.89 -3.73 12.34
N GLU A 97 -14.84 -2.93 12.52
CA GLU A 97 -14.86 -1.48 12.35
C GLU A 97 -15.07 -1.07 10.90
N LYS A 98 -14.65 -1.92 9.95
CA LYS A 98 -14.81 -1.69 8.52
C LYS A 98 -16.13 -2.24 7.98
N MET A 99 -16.87 -2.99 8.80
CA MET A 99 -18.10 -3.64 8.39
C MET A 99 -19.30 -2.67 8.50
N PRO A 100 -20.14 -2.54 7.46
CA PRO A 100 -21.41 -1.82 7.53
C PRO A 100 -22.27 -2.28 8.71
N VAL A 101 -23.06 -1.37 9.28
CA VAL A 101 -23.96 -1.64 10.43
C VAL A 101 -24.92 -2.80 10.14
N ASP A 102 -25.45 -2.86 8.92
CA ASP A 102 -26.42 -3.88 8.51
C ASP A 102 -25.79 -5.29 8.52
N LEU A 103 -24.59 -5.41 7.95
CA LEU A 103 -23.84 -6.68 7.96
C LEU A 103 -23.46 -7.09 9.38
N ARG A 104 -23.05 -6.14 10.24
CA ARG A 104 -22.76 -6.45 11.65
C ARG A 104 -23.97 -7.03 12.36
N SER A 105 -25.13 -6.40 12.19
CA SER A 105 -26.39 -6.85 12.78
C SER A 105 -26.77 -8.25 12.27
N PHE A 106 -26.56 -8.51 10.98
CA PHE A 106 -26.78 -9.82 10.38
C PHE A 106 -25.85 -10.91 10.96
N ILE A 107 -24.56 -10.63 11.07
CA ILE A 107 -23.57 -11.56 11.65
C ILE A 107 -23.87 -11.84 13.12
N GLU A 108 -24.23 -10.83 13.90
CA GLU A 108 -24.64 -10.99 15.31
C GLU A 108 -25.89 -11.86 15.42
N LYS A 109 -26.90 -11.63 14.58
CA LYS A 109 -28.09 -12.47 14.50
C LYS A 109 -27.74 -13.92 14.17
N LEU A 110 -26.87 -14.17 13.19
CA LEU A 110 -26.42 -15.53 12.85
C LEU A 110 -25.68 -16.22 14.01
N LYS A 111 -24.85 -15.48 14.76
CA LYS A 111 -24.18 -16.01 15.96
C LYS A 111 -25.18 -16.41 17.03
N ASP A 112 -26.19 -15.58 17.27
CA ASP A 112 -27.25 -15.85 18.24
C ASP A 112 -28.10 -17.07 17.82
N GLU A 113 -28.54 -17.14 16.56
CA GLU A 113 -29.26 -18.28 15.99
C GLU A 113 -28.47 -19.59 16.14
N ARG A 114 -27.17 -19.58 15.84
CA ARG A 114 -26.29 -20.76 16.00
C ARG A 114 -26.10 -21.15 17.46
N SER A 115 -26.08 -20.19 18.38
CA SER A 115 -25.94 -20.46 19.80
C SER A 115 -27.19 -21.15 20.38
N LYS A 116 -28.37 -20.78 19.89
CA LYS A 116 -29.68 -21.34 20.29
C LYS A 116 -29.96 -22.72 19.68
N ALA A 117 -29.29 -23.05 18.58
CA ALA A 117 -29.40 -24.34 17.91
C ALA A 117 -28.49 -25.44 18.51
N ARG A 118 -27.66 -25.11 19.51
CA ARG A 118 -26.83 -26.05 20.29
C ARG A 118 -27.50 -26.40 21.61
#